data_AF-A0A0L0NTV1-F1
#
_entry.id   AF-A0A0L0NTV1-F1
#
_cell.length_a   1.000
_cell.length_b   1.000
_cell.length_c   1.000
_cell.angle_alpha   90.00
_cell.angle_beta   90.00
_cell.angle_gamma   90.00
#
_symmetry.space_group_name_H-M   'P 1'
#
loop_
_entity.id
_entity.type
_entity.pdbx_description
1 polymer ?
#
loop_
_entity_poly.entity_id
_entity_poly.type
_entity_poly.pdbx_seq_one_letter_code
_entity_poly.pdbx_strand_id
1 'polypeptide(L)'
;MRLLRQLLWSVLWLTLALAALIPPTFSASELRHLQGDPMATHKVTLAIAKNKMYYGGLTVALFGDVVPKTSENFAALANMSQGFGYDTTPFHRIIKDFMVQGGDFENKDGTGGRSIYGKHFPDENFELKHDKYGRVSMANSGKDRNGAQFFITTRDECLWLDGKHVVFGQLVDGFELLEEMNNCTTGVNDRPNDEYLIYKGETALIDYTQQKSLQELLKEEEIEQAALRGETTLFNDQVRVMEVEHEDSMGGYIFLMGFCLIVLVIMTSTKRKRVA
;
A
#
# COMPACT_ATOMS: atom_id res chain seq x y z
N MET A 1 -26.41 -39.01 3.48
CA MET A 1 -25.15 -38.47 2.88
C MET A 1 -25.37 -37.48 1.73
N ARG A 2 -26.27 -37.71 0.77
CA ARG A 2 -26.52 -36.76 -0.36
C ARG A 2 -27.10 -35.40 0.06
N LEU A 3 -28.11 -35.38 0.94
CA LEU A 3 -28.74 -34.16 1.48
C LEU A 3 -27.75 -33.30 2.29
N LEU A 4 -26.97 -33.91 3.19
CA LEU A 4 -25.94 -33.19 3.96
C LEU A 4 -24.89 -32.55 3.06
N ARG A 5 -24.45 -33.25 2.00
CA ARG A 5 -23.53 -32.71 1.00
C ARG A 5 -24.17 -31.52 0.29
N GLN A 6 -25.39 -31.63 -0.22
CA GLN A 6 -26.09 -30.51 -0.87
C GLN A 6 -26.23 -29.29 0.07
N LEU A 7 -26.54 -29.51 1.35
CA LEU A 7 -26.66 -28.44 2.33
C LEU A 7 -25.31 -27.75 2.59
N LEU A 8 -24.22 -28.51 2.71
CA LEU A 8 -22.85 -27.99 2.83
C LEU A 8 -22.45 -27.19 1.59
N TRP A 9 -22.78 -27.66 0.38
CA TRP A 9 -22.52 -26.91 -0.86
C TRP A 9 -23.33 -25.62 -0.91
N SER A 10 -24.61 -25.63 -0.52
CA SER A 10 -25.42 -24.41 -0.48
C SER A 10 -24.92 -23.40 0.55
N VAL A 11 -24.48 -23.85 1.73
CA VAL A 11 -23.89 -22.97 2.74
C VAL A 11 -22.58 -22.38 2.22
N LEU A 12 -21.69 -23.19 1.62
CA LEU A 12 -20.43 -22.71 1.03
C LEU A 12 -20.68 -21.67 -0.08
N TRP A 13 -21.65 -21.91 -0.96
CA TRP A 13 -22.02 -20.95 -2.00
C TRP A 13 -22.58 -19.67 -1.41
N LEU A 14 -23.42 -19.76 -0.38
CA LEU A 14 -23.97 -18.59 0.31
C LEU A 14 -22.87 -17.80 1.01
N THR A 15 -21.93 -18.46 1.70
CA THR A 15 -20.81 -17.77 2.36
C THR A 15 -19.85 -17.13 1.36
N LEU A 16 -19.56 -17.79 0.22
CA LEU A 16 -18.76 -17.19 -0.85
C LEU A 16 -19.45 -15.99 -1.49
N ALA A 17 -20.77 -16.07 -1.72
CA ALA A 17 -21.56 -14.95 -2.25
C ALA A 17 -21.62 -13.77 -1.27
N LEU A 18 -21.76 -14.03 0.03
CA LEU A 18 -21.71 -13.01 1.08
C LEU A 18 -20.32 -12.38 1.21
N ALA A 19 -19.25 -13.16 1.10
CA ALA A 19 -17.88 -12.63 1.12
C ALA A 19 -17.59 -11.69 -0.06
N ALA A 20 -18.16 -11.97 -1.24
CA ALA A 20 -18.02 -11.11 -2.42
C ALA A 20 -18.75 -9.75 -2.32
N LEU A 21 -19.63 -9.57 -1.33
CA LEU A 21 -20.30 -8.30 -1.05
C LEU A 21 -19.48 -7.38 -0.13
N ILE A 22 -18.40 -7.88 0.47
CA ILE A 22 -17.49 -7.06 1.26
C ILE A 22 -16.66 -6.25 0.27
N PRO A 23 -16.72 -4.91 0.29
CA PRO A 23 -15.90 -4.10 -0.59
C PRO A 23 -14.42 -4.38 -0.32
N PRO A 24 -13.56 -4.28 -1.34
CA PRO A 24 -12.14 -4.48 -1.17
C PRO A 24 -11.59 -3.48 -0.15
N THR A 25 -10.81 -3.99 0.81
CA THR A 25 -10.20 -3.23 1.90
C THR A 25 -8.73 -3.61 2.05
N PHE A 26 -8.00 -2.77 2.77
CA PHE A 26 -6.67 -3.11 3.25
C PHE A 26 -6.76 -3.94 4.53
N SER A 27 -5.86 -4.91 4.67
CA SER A 27 -5.65 -5.63 5.91
C SER A 27 -4.96 -4.72 6.94
N ALA A 28 -5.00 -5.13 8.21
CA ALA A 28 -4.30 -4.41 9.28
C ALA A 28 -2.78 -4.31 9.03
N SER A 29 -2.15 -5.35 8.46
CA SER A 29 -0.72 -5.32 8.14
C SER A 29 -0.40 -4.36 7.00
N GLU A 30 -1.24 -4.33 5.96
CA GLU A 30 -1.10 -3.40 4.83
C GLU A 30 -1.23 -1.94 5.29
N LEU A 31 -2.18 -1.64 6.17
CA LEU A 31 -2.40 -0.28 6.69
C LEU A 31 -1.22 0.26 7.50
N ARG A 32 -0.44 -0.60 8.17
CA ARG A 32 0.77 -0.18 8.90
C ARG A 32 1.81 0.45 7.98
N HIS A 33 1.90 -0.03 6.74
CA HIS A 33 2.82 0.53 5.74
C HIS A 33 2.37 1.90 5.19
N LEU A 34 1.12 2.31 5.47
CA LEU A 34 0.55 3.60 5.07
C LEU A 34 0.57 4.63 6.21
N GLN A 35 1.24 4.36 7.33
CA GLN A 35 1.31 5.31 8.44
C GLN A 35 1.97 6.62 8.00
N GLY A 36 1.28 7.75 8.13
CA GLY A 36 1.75 9.06 7.70
C GLY A 36 1.60 9.34 6.20
N ASP A 37 1.00 8.42 5.43
CA ASP A 37 0.70 8.63 4.01
C ASP A 37 -0.73 9.18 3.81
N PRO A 38 -1.01 9.80 2.65
CA PRO A 38 -2.37 10.12 2.24
C PRO A 38 -3.27 8.88 2.19
N MET A 39 -4.58 9.12 2.23
CA MET A 39 -5.54 8.03 2.03
C MET A 39 -5.42 7.43 0.63
N ALA A 40 -5.63 6.12 0.56
CA ALA A 40 -5.44 5.37 -0.66
C ALA A 40 -6.77 5.22 -1.39
N THR A 41 -6.83 5.73 -2.61
CA THR A 41 -7.99 5.62 -3.51
C THR A 41 -8.15 4.23 -4.12
N HIS A 42 -7.03 3.57 -4.41
CA HIS A 42 -6.99 2.31 -5.14
C HIS A 42 -6.01 1.35 -4.47
N LYS A 43 -6.30 0.06 -4.63
CA LYS A 43 -5.41 -1.06 -4.34
C LYS A 43 -5.12 -1.79 -5.63
N VAL A 44 -3.85 -1.86 -6.00
CA VAL A 44 -3.38 -2.55 -7.21
C VAL A 44 -2.52 -3.74 -6.80
N THR A 45 -2.85 -4.94 -7.26
CA THR A 45 -2.04 -6.13 -7.04
C THR A 45 -1.46 -6.61 -8.36
N LEU A 46 -0.14 -6.72 -8.42
CA LEU A 46 0.61 -7.24 -9.56
C LEU A 46 1.07 -8.65 -9.23
N ALA A 47 0.47 -9.66 -9.86
CA ALA A 47 0.91 -11.05 -9.77
C ALA A 47 2.22 -11.22 -10.56
N ILE A 48 3.27 -11.67 -9.88
CA ILE A 48 4.61 -11.79 -10.44
C ILE A 48 4.93 -13.25 -10.73
N ALA A 49 5.43 -13.49 -11.94
CA ALA A 49 6.05 -14.76 -12.33
C ALA A 49 7.57 -14.61 -12.36
N LYS A 50 8.28 -15.61 -11.84
CA LYS A 50 9.73 -15.76 -11.94
C LYS A 50 10.03 -16.93 -12.85
N ASN A 51 10.76 -16.71 -13.95
CA ASN A 51 11.11 -17.75 -14.93
C ASN A 51 9.87 -18.54 -15.41
N LYS A 52 8.77 -17.82 -15.70
CA LYS A 52 7.46 -18.35 -16.16
C LYS A 52 6.63 -19.11 -15.13
N MET A 53 7.06 -19.18 -13.88
CA MET A 53 6.31 -19.79 -12.79
C MET A 53 5.77 -18.69 -11.88
N TYR A 54 4.49 -18.78 -11.48
CA TYR A 54 3.93 -17.88 -10.48
C TYR A 54 4.79 -17.90 -9.21
N TYR A 55 5.12 -16.71 -8.70
CA TYR A 55 6.08 -16.56 -7.60
C TYR A 55 5.49 -15.81 -6.41
N GLY A 56 4.74 -14.73 -6.66
CA GLY A 56 4.15 -13.92 -5.59
C GLY A 56 3.37 -12.73 -6.14
N GLY A 57 3.03 -11.78 -5.28
CA GLY A 57 2.34 -10.56 -5.66
C GLY A 57 3.01 -9.32 -5.04
N LEU A 58 2.93 -8.20 -5.76
CA LEU A 58 3.26 -6.88 -5.23
C LEU A 58 1.96 -6.08 -5.15
N THR A 59 1.57 -5.69 -3.94
CA THR A 59 0.33 -4.92 -3.72
C THR A 59 0.67 -3.49 -3.36
N VAL A 60 0.11 -2.56 -4.12
CA VAL A 60 0.39 -1.12 -4.05
C VAL A 60 -0.90 -0.37 -3.72
N ALA A 61 -0.83 0.52 -2.75
CA ALA A 61 -1.84 1.53 -2.47
C ALA A 61 -1.55 2.80 -3.29
N LEU A 62 -2.55 3.32 -4.02
CA LEU A 62 -2.39 4.53 -4.85
C LEU A 62 -3.01 5.77 -4.20
N PHE A 63 -2.30 6.89 -4.28
CA PHE A 63 -2.67 8.18 -3.69
C PHE A 63 -3.43 9.08 -4.69
N GLY A 64 -4.55 8.58 -5.21
CA GLY A 64 -5.32 9.25 -6.27
C GLY A 64 -5.96 10.58 -5.89
N ASP A 65 -6.10 10.92 -4.61
CA ASP A 65 -6.52 12.28 -4.22
C ASP A 65 -5.38 13.29 -4.39
N VAL A 66 -4.12 12.86 -4.28
CA VAL A 66 -2.93 13.70 -4.43
C VAL A 66 -2.48 13.76 -5.88
N VAL A 67 -2.49 12.62 -6.56
CA VAL A 67 -2.05 12.47 -7.96
C VAL A 67 -3.07 11.65 -8.77
N PRO A 68 -4.27 12.22 -9.04
CA PRO A 68 -5.37 11.49 -9.67
C PRO A 68 -5.02 10.94 -11.05
N LYS A 69 -4.37 11.73 -11.92
CA LYS A 69 -4.04 11.28 -13.28
C LYS A 69 -2.98 10.20 -13.28
N THR A 70 -1.97 10.37 -12.43
CA THR A 70 -0.88 9.38 -12.31
C THR A 70 -1.41 8.06 -11.77
N SER A 71 -2.26 8.12 -10.74
CA SER A 71 -2.89 6.94 -10.14
C SER A 71 -3.84 6.24 -11.11
N GLU A 72 -4.69 6.99 -11.82
CA GLU A 72 -5.60 6.45 -12.83
C GLU A 72 -4.83 5.77 -13.96
N ASN A 73 -3.75 6.39 -14.46
CA ASN A 73 -2.88 5.79 -15.46
C ASN A 73 -2.32 4.44 -15.00
N PHE A 74 -1.76 4.38 -13.79
CA PHE A 74 -1.18 3.13 -13.28
C PHE A 74 -2.24 2.05 -13.06
N ALA A 75 -3.38 2.40 -12.45
CA ALA A 75 -4.53 1.52 -12.23
C ALA A 75 -5.06 0.94 -13.56
N ALA A 76 -5.26 1.79 -14.56
CA ALA A 76 -5.79 1.40 -15.86
C ALA A 76 -4.83 0.50 -16.66
N LEU A 77 -3.52 0.74 -16.55
CA LEU A 77 -2.50 -0.12 -17.15
C LEU A 77 -2.35 -1.44 -16.41
N ALA A 78 -2.54 -1.47 -15.08
CA ALA A 78 -2.48 -2.70 -14.30
C ALA A 78 -3.66 -3.63 -14.60
N ASN A 79 -4.88 -3.11 -14.66
CA ASN A 79 -6.07 -3.93 -14.93
C ASN A 79 -6.37 -4.12 -16.43
N MET A 80 -5.48 -3.68 -17.33
CA MET A 80 -5.63 -3.78 -18.78
C MET A 80 -6.92 -3.15 -19.34
N SER A 81 -7.52 -2.17 -18.64
CA SER A 81 -8.82 -1.58 -19.02
C SER A 81 -8.86 -0.95 -20.42
N GLN A 82 -7.71 -0.51 -20.95
CA GLN A 82 -7.58 0.05 -22.29
C GLN A 82 -7.24 -0.99 -23.37
N GLY A 83 -7.21 -2.29 -23.02
CA GLY A 83 -6.78 -3.39 -23.91
C GLY A 83 -5.25 -3.51 -24.08
N PHE A 84 -4.48 -2.69 -23.37
CA PHE A 84 -3.02 -2.76 -23.25
C PHE A 84 -2.61 -2.35 -21.83
N GLY A 85 -1.41 -2.74 -21.40
CA GLY A 85 -0.97 -2.52 -20.03
C GLY A 85 0.12 -3.50 -19.58
N TYR A 86 0.19 -3.77 -18.28
CA TYR A 86 1.34 -4.44 -17.67
C TYR A 86 1.36 -5.97 -17.78
N ASP A 87 0.31 -6.61 -18.27
CA ASP A 87 0.33 -8.07 -18.44
C ASP A 87 1.49 -8.52 -19.33
N THR A 88 2.25 -9.51 -18.87
CA THR A 88 3.49 -10.05 -19.47
C THR A 88 4.65 -9.06 -19.59
N THR A 89 4.68 -8.03 -18.73
CA THR A 89 5.72 -6.98 -18.74
C THR A 89 6.85 -7.29 -17.75
N PRO A 90 8.13 -7.22 -18.17
CA PRO A 90 9.24 -7.48 -17.27
C PRO A 90 9.60 -6.29 -16.38
N PHE A 91 10.17 -6.61 -15.22
CA PHE A 91 11.08 -5.72 -14.52
C PHE A 91 12.44 -5.78 -15.23
N HIS A 92 12.67 -4.82 -16.12
CA HIS A 92 13.80 -4.85 -17.05
C HIS A 92 15.10 -4.30 -16.44
N ARG A 93 15.03 -3.66 -15.27
CA ARG A 93 16.18 -3.05 -14.60
C ARG A 93 16.02 -3.12 -13.08
N ILE A 94 17.03 -3.64 -12.38
CA ILE A 94 17.06 -3.75 -10.92
C ILE A 94 18.42 -3.28 -10.43
N ILE A 95 18.44 -2.27 -9.56
CA ILE A 95 19.65 -1.80 -8.91
C ILE A 95 19.52 -2.06 -7.42
N LYS A 96 20.40 -2.93 -6.92
CA LYS A 96 20.47 -3.27 -5.51
C LYS A 96 20.62 -2.02 -4.64
N ASP A 97 19.87 -1.98 -3.54
CA ASP A 97 19.81 -0.91 -2.54
C ASP A 97 19.43 0.45 -3.14
N PHE A 98 18.61 0.40 -4.20
CA PHE A 98 18.08 1.57 -4.86
C PHE A 98 16.62 1.37 -5.31
N MET A 99 16.40 0.56 -6.35
CA MET A 99 15.06 0.38 -6.92
C MET A 99 14.93 -0.81 -7.88
N VAL A 100 13.68 -1.20 -8.10
CA VAL A 100 13.24 -2.17 -9.09
C VAL A 100 12.34 -1.46 -10.11
N GLN A 101 12.70 -1.47 -11.40
CA GLN A 101 12.02 -0.72 -12.46
C GLN A 101 11.34 -1.65 -13.49
N GLY A 102 10.09 -1.31 -13.83
CA GLY A 102 9.25 -2.04 -14.77
C GLY A 102 8.34 -1.12 -15.58
N GLY A 103 7.30 -1.68 -16.20
CA GLY A 103 6.24 -0.94 -16.89
C GLY A 103 6.48 -0.66 -18.39
N ASP A 104 7.61 -1.08 -18.97
CA ASP A 104 7.82 -1.07 -20.43
C ASP A 104 7.18 -2.30 -21.07
N PHE A 105 5.88 -2.22 -21.31
CA PHE A 105 5.11 -3.30 -21.95
C PHE A 105 5.28 -3.36 -23.47
N GLU A 106 5.90 -2.36 -24.11
CA GLU A 106 6.06 -2.29 -25.57
C GLU A 106 7.38 -2.94 -26.01
N ASN A 107 8.51 -2.42 -25.50
CA ASN A 107 9.85 -2.84 -25.94
C ASN A 107 10.55 -3.75 -24.94
N LYS A 108 10.10 -3.77 -23.68
CA LYS A 108 10.59 -4.67 -22.61
C LYS A 108 12.08 -4.46 -22.26
N ASP A 109 12.62 -3.29 -22.57
CA ASP A 109 14.03 -2.95 -22.43
C ASP A 109 14.29 -1.56 -21.81
N GLY A 110 13.23 -0.81 -21.50
CA GLY A 110 13.28 0.53 -20.92
C GLY A 110 13.14 1.66 -21.94
N THR A 111 12.99 1.36 -23.24
CA THR A 111 12.85 2.37 -24.29
C THR A 111 11.39 2.66 -24.69
N GLY A 112 10.45 1.80 -24.28
CA GLY A 112 9.03 1.90 -24.61
C GLY A 112 8.12 2.24 -23.43
N GLY A 113 6.82 2.02 -23.63
CA GLY A 113 5.79 2.25 -22.65
C GLY A 113 5.09 3.59 -22.87
N ARG A 114 3.76 3.56 -22.91
CA ARG A 114 2.91 4.73 -23.12
C ARG A 114 1.80 4.78 -22.07
N SER A 115 1.40 5.99 -21.69
CA SER A 115 0.28 6.20 -20.78
C SER A 115 -1.07 5.96 -21.47
N ILE A 116 -2.14 5.89 -20.68
CA ILE A 116 -3.50 5.90 -21.20
C ILE A 116 -3.88 7.22 -21.89
N TYR A 117 -3.12 8.30 -21.64
CA TYR A 117 -3.34 9.64 -22.20
C TYR A 117 -2.53 9.89 -23.49
N GLY A 118 -1.76 8.89 -23.96
CA GLY A 118 -0.85 9.01 -25.10
C GLY A 118 0.59 8.67 -24.72
N LYS A 119 1.56 9.07 -25.55
CA LYS A 119 2.97 8.69 -25.36
C LYS A 119 3.54 9.19 -24.03
N HIS A 120 3.25 10.44 -23.68
CA HIS A 120 3.69 11.06 -22.43
C HIS A 120 2.59 11.92 -21.80
N PHE A 121 2.64 12.11 -20.48
CA PHE A 121 1.87 13.11 -19.75
C PHE A 121 2.75 13.91 -18.76
N PRO A 122 2.33 15.14 -18.37
CA PRO A 122 3.11 16.04 -17.51
C PRO A 122 3.36 15.49 -16.10
N ASP A 123 4.32 16.07 -15.39
CA ASP A 123 4.50 15.83 -13.95
C ASP A 123 3.33 16.45 -13.19
N GLU A 124 2.54 15.63 -12.50
CA GLU A 124 1.29 16.08 -11.87
C GLU A 124 1.56 16.99 -10.66
N ASN A 125 2.40 16.55 -9.72
CA ASN A 125 3.02 17.36 -8.67
C ASN A 125 4.19 16.59 -8.04
N PHE A 126 4.86 17.20 -7.06
CA PHE A 126 5.95 16.60 -6.28
C PHE A 126 5.72 16.75 -4.77
N GLU A 127 4.47 16.70 -4.32
CA GLU A 127 4.13 16.84 -2.90
C GLU A 127 4.70 15.68 -2.08
N LEU A 128 4.51 14.46 -2.58
CA LEU A 128 5.04 13.23 -1.98
C LEU A 128 6.53 13.05 -2.30
N LYS A 129 7.25 12.44 -1.35
CA LYS A 129 8.71 12.25 -1.38
C LYS A 129 9.08 10.77 -1.42
N HIS A 130 10.32 10.49 -1.81
CA HIS A 130 10.89 9.14 -1.78
C HIS A 130 11.50 8.88 -0.40
N ASP A 131 10.66 8.89 0.63
CA ASP A 131 11.00 8.89 2.06
C ASP A 131 10.66 7.57 2.77
N LYS A 132 10.30 6.52 2.01
CA LYS A 132 10.06 5.17 2.53
C LYS A 132 10.58 4.08 1.59
N TYR A 133 10.89 2.92 2.18
CA TYR A 133 11.07 1.68 1.45
C TYR A 133 9.75 1.26 0.79
N GLY A 134 9.79 0.87 -0.48
CA GLY A 134 8.62 0.46 -1.24
C GLY A 134 7.79 1.61 -1.83
N ARG A 135 8.33 2.85 -1.87
CA ARG A 135 7.69 3.96 -2.60
C ARG A 135 7.57 3.61 -4.07
N VAL A 136 6.41 3.87 -4.65
CA VAL A 136 6.13 3.64 -6.06
C VAL A 136 6.05 4.98 -6.79
N SER A 137 6.86 5.12 -7.83
CA SER A 137 7.10 6.41 -8.48
C SER A 137 7.29 6.25 -10.00
N MET A 138 6.94 7.30 -10.75
CA MET A 138 7.02 7.29 -12.21
C MET A 138 8.48 7.37 -12.68
N ALA A 139 8.87 6.46 -13.57
CA ALA A 139 10.08 6.64 -14.35
C ALA A 139 9.80 7.62 -15.49
N ASN A 140 10.75 8.52 -15.76
CA ASN A 140 10.65 9.47 -16.87
C ASN A 140 12.02 9.69 -17.53
N SER A 141 11.99 10.32 -18.71
CA SER A 141 13.18 10.69 -19.48
C SER A 141 13.42 12.20 -19.46
N GLY A 142 13.10 12.83 -18.32
CA GLY A 142 13.09 14.28 -18.14
C GLY A 142 11.70 14.81 -17.81
N LYS A 143 11.65 16.11 -17.52
CA LYS A 143 10.46 16.84 -17.09
C LYS A 143 9.28 16.61 -18.03
N ASP A 144 8.09 16.36 -17.46
CA ASP A 144 6.82 16.21 -18.17
C ASP A 144 6.79 15.04 -19.19
N ARG A 145 7.55 13.97 -18.92
CA ARG A 145 7.66 12.79 -19.81
C ARG A 145 7.26 11.49 -19.12
N ASN A 146 6.22 11.52 -18.29
CA ASN A 146 5.68 10.32 -17.65
C ASN A 146 4.97 9.44 -18.69
N GLY A 147 5.18 8.13 -18.63
CA GLY A 147 4.58 7.16 -19.56
C GLY A 147 3.92 6.01 -18.80
N ALA A 148 4.38 4.79 -19.04
CA ALA A 148 3.96 3.59 -18.32
C ALA A 148 5.03 3.06 -17.35
N GLN A 149 6.29 3.47 -17.53
CA GLN A 149 7.36 2.95 -16.69
C GLN A 149 7.28 3.51 -15.28
N PHE A 150 7.56 2.66 -14.31
CA PHE A 150 7.56 2.98 -12.89
C PHE A 150 8.70 2.23 -12.20
N PHE A 151 9.03 2.67 -10.99
CA PHE A 151 9.95 1.95 -10.12
C PHE A 151 9.42 1.88 -8.70
N ILE A 152 9.87 0.86 -7.98
CA ILE A 152 9.63 0.65 -6.55
C ILE A 152 10.96 0.80 -5.83
N THR A 153 11.05 1.67 -4.83
CA THR A 153 12.29 1.89 -4.07
C THR A 153 12.61 0.67 -3.20
N THR A 154 13.90 0.33 -3.12
CA THR A 154 14.43 -0.72 -2.23
C THR A 154 15.40 -0.14 -1.19
N ARG A 155 15.22 1.14 -0.88
CA ARG A 155 15.96 1.90 0.11
C ARG A 155 14.98 2.75 0.90
N ASP A 156 15.29 2.97 2.17
CA ASP A 156 14.45 3.77 3.07
C ASP A 156 14.21 5.19 2.52
N GLU A 157 15.25 5.82 1.95
CA GLU A 157 15.14 7.16 1.38
C GLU A 157 15.95 7.30 0.08
N CYS A 158 15.35 7.94 -0.92
CA CYS A 158 15.93 8.26 -2.22
C CYS A 158 15.75 9.76 -2.56
N LEU A 159 16.09 10.65 -1.63
CA LEU A 159 15.81 12.10 -1.70
C LEU A 159 16.34 12.80 -2.97
N TRP A 160 17.34 12.25 -3.65
CA TRP A 160 17.86 12.80 -4.91
C TRP A 160 16.87 12.68 -6.10
N LEU A 161 15.81 11.89 -5.95
CA LEU A 161 14.71 11.75 -6.90
C LEU A 161 13.57 12.75 -6.65
N ASP A 162 13.54 13.40 -5.48
CA ASP A 162 12.49 14.34 -5.12
C ASP A 162 12.49 15.55 -6.04
N GLY A 163 11.29 15.99 -6.45
CA GLY A 163 11.12 17.07 -7.42
C GLY A 163 11.44 16.70 -8.87
N LYS A 164 11.74 15.42 -9.15
CA LYS A 164 12.05 14.91 -10.49
C LYS A 164 11.16 13.76 -10.93
N HIS A 165 10.67 12.97 -9.98
CA HIS A 165 9.81 11.82 -10.23
C HIS A 165 8.55 11.92 -9.37
N VAL A 166 7.39 11.68 -9.98
CA VAL A 166 6.09 11.74 -9.32
C VAL A 166 5.88 10.46 -8.50
N VAL A 167 5.91 10.59 -7.18
CA VAL A 167 5.51 9.52 -6.26
C VAL A 167 3.99 9.42 -6.27
N PHE A 168 3.45 8.22 -6.47
CA PHE A 168 2.01 8.02 -6.61
C PHE A 168 1.45 6.85 -5.80
N GLY A 169 2.31 6.08 -5.14
CA GLY A 169 1.86 4.97 -4.31
C GLY A 169 2.90 4.45 -3.34
N GLN A 170 2.47 3.48 -2.54
CA GLN A 170 3.27 2.78 -1.54
C GLN A 170 2.99 1.28 -1.65
N LEU A 171 4.04 0.47 -1.68
CA LEU A 171 3.92 -0.98 -1.52
C LEU A 171 3.38 -1.26 -0.10
N VAL A 172 2.36 -2.09 0.00
CA VAL A 172 1.71 -2.47 1.26
C VAL A 172 1.75 -3.97 1.54
N ASP A 173 2.02 -4.78 0.52
CA ASP A 173 2.25 -6.22 0.65
C ASP A 173 3.19 -6.72 -0.47
N GLY A 174 3.91 -7.82 -0.23
CA GLY A 174 4.91 -8.37 -1.14
C GLY A 174 6.34 -7.92 -0.87
N PHE A 175 6.65 -7.41 0.32
CA PHE A 175 7.99 -6.94 0.68
C PHE A 175 9.07 -8.03 0.61
N GLU A 176 8.74 -9.29 0.92
CA GLU A 176 9.67 -10.43 0.78
C GLU A 176 10.10 -10.62 -0.68
N LEU A 177 9.15 -10.48 -1.62
CA LEU A 177 9.43 -10.54 -3.05
C LEU A 177 10.27 -9.34 -3.50
N LEU A 178 9.94 -8.13 -3.03
CA LEU A 178 10.71 -6.94 -3.34
C LEU A 178 12.17 -7.08 -2.86
N GLU A 179 12.38 -7.61 -1.66
CA GLU A 179 13.71 -7.85 -1.10
C GLU A 179 14.48 -8.94 -1.86
N GLU A 180 13.81 -9.99 -2.33
CA GLU A 180 14.44 -10.96 -3.21
C GLU A 180 14.88 -10.32 -4.53
N MET A 181 13.99 -9.54 -5.15
CA MET A 181 14.30 -8.81 -6.38
C MET A 181 15.49 -7.88 -6.15
N ASN A 182 15.52 -7.14 -5.05
CA ASN A 182 16.65 -6.28 -4.66
C ASN A 182 18.00 -7.04 -4.59
N ASN A 183 17.98 -8.30 -4.18
CA ASN A 183 19.16 -9.13 -4.01
C ASN A 183 19.47 -10.06 -5.20
N CYS A 184 18.68 -9.99 -6.28
CA CYS A 184 18.90 -10.86 -7.44
C CYS A 184 20.21 -10.51 -8.17
N THR A 185 20.74 -11.46 -8.93
CA THR A 185 21.93 -11.21 -9.76
C THR A 185 21.53 -10.48 -11.04
N THR A 186 22.31 -9.46 -11.41
CA THR A 186 22.07 -8.64 -12.59
C THR A 186 23.23 -8.78 -13.58
N GLY A 187 22.90 -8.63 -14.86
CA GLY A 187 23.83 -8.63 -15.97
C GLY A 187 24.07 -7.21 -16.51
N VAL A 188 24.27 -7.11 -17.82
CA VAL A 188 24.50 -5.83 -18.50
C VAL A 188 23.30 -4.90 -18.34
N ASN A 189 23.56 -3.61 -18.09
CA ASN A 189 22.56 -2.55 -17.87
C ASN A 189 21.62 -2.81 -16.68
N ASP A 190 22.12 -3.48 -15.63
CA ASP A 190 21.37 -3.82 -14.42
C ASP A 190 20.13 -4.70 -14.70
N ARG A 191 20.11 -5.41 -15.83
CA ARG A 191 19.02 -6.33 -16.18
C ARG A 191 19.12 -7.58 -15.30
N PRO A 192 18.05 -8.01 -14.62
CA PRO A 192 18.11 -9.22 -13.80
C PRO A 192 18.34 -10.47 -14.67
N ASN A 193 19.13 -11.41 -14.14
CA ASN A 193 19.38 -12.71 -14.79
C ASN A 193 18.14 -13.61 -14.71
N ASP A 194 17.42 -13.55 -13.59
CA ASP A 194 16.09 -14.14 -13.44
C ASP A 194 15.04 -13.26 -14.12
N GLU A 195 14.11 -13.88 -14.83
CA GLU A 195 13.03 -13.15 -15.50
C GLU A 195 11.86 -12.93 -14.53
N TYR A 196 11.72 -11.71 -14.03
CA TYR A 196 10.55 -11.28 -13.24
C TYR A 196 9.54 -10.58 -14.16
N LEU A 197 8.35 -11.16 -14.31
CA LEU A 197 7.27 -10.66 -15.15
C LEU A 197 6.04 -10.33 -14.32
N ILE A 198 5.38 -9.22 -14.62
CA ILE A 198 3.99 -8.99 -14.21
C ILE A 198 3.15 -9.92 -15.09
N TYR A 199 2.61 -10.99 -14.52
CA TYR A 199 1.77 -11.94 -15.24
C TYR A 199 0.33 -11.45 -15.36
N LYS A 200 -0.18 -10.80 -14.31
CA LYS A 200 -1.54 -10.25 -14.26
C LYS A 200 -1.59 -9.09 -13.28
N GLY A 201 -2.23 -7.99 -13.64
CA GLY A 201 -2.60 -6.93 -12.70
C GLY A 201 -4.08 -6.92 -12.37
N GLU A 202 -4.41 -6.59 -11.13
CA GLU A 202 -5.78 -6.37 -10.66
C GLU A 202 -5.86 -5.01 -9.95
N THR A 203 -7.01 -4.34 -10.06
CA THR A 203 -7.23 -3.04 -9.43
C THR A 203 -8.59 -3.02 -8.76
N ALA A 204 -8.61 -2.52 -7.54
CA ALA A 204 -9.79 -2.30 -6.73
C ALA A 204 -9.87 -0.84 -6.27
N LEU A 205 -11.07 -0.27 -6.27
CA LEU A 205 -11.36 1.02 -5.64
C LEU A 205 -11.59 0.79 -4.14
N ILE A 206 -11.01 1.65 -3.30
CA ILE A 206 -11.09 1.52 -1.84
C ILE A 206 -12.14 2.49 -1.28
N ASP A 207 -12.94 2.01 -0.33
CA ASP A 207 -13.87 2.83 0.44
C ASP A 207 -13.13 3.51 1.62
N TYR A 208 -13.05 4.83 1.57
CA TYR A 208 -12.40 5.65 2.61
C TYR A 208 -12.97 5.45 4.01
N THR A 209 -14.26 5.15 4.12
CA THR A 209 -14.93 5.01 5.43
C THR A 209 -14.32 3.86 6.23
N GLN A 210 -13.97 2.78 5.55
CA GLN A 210 -13.41 1.57 6.16
C GLN A 210 -11.92 1.71 6.42
N GLN A 211 -11.20 2.38 5.52
CA GLN A 211 -9.79 2.69 5.76
C GLN A 211 -9.63 3.58 7.00
N LYS A 212 -10.45 4.62 7.13
CA LYS A 212 -10.38 5.55 8.26
C LYS A 212 -10.65 4.86 9.59
N SER A 213 -11.73 4.08 9.68
CA SER A 213 -12.07 3.36 10.91
C SER A 213 -11.02 2.34 11.32
N LEU A 214 -10.44 1.60 10.37
CA LEU A 214 -9.34 0.67 10.67
C LEU A 214 -8.06 1.40 11.11
N GLN A 215 -7.74 2.54 10.51
CA GLN A 215 -6.59 3.34 10.94
C GLN A 215 -6.79 3.94 12.34
N GLU A 216 -8.01 4.35 12.69
CA GLU A 216 -8.34 4.80 14.05
C GLU A 216 -8.17 3.67 15.07
N LEU A 217 -8.67 2.46 14.77
CA LEU A 217 -8.48 1.28 15.62
C LEU A 217 -7.01 0.90 15.80
N LEU A 218 -6.21 0.96 14.72
CA LEU A 218 -4.77 0.69 14.79
C LEU A 218 -4.02 1.74 15.63
N LYS A 219 -4.41 3.02 15.54
CA LYS A 219 -3.85 4.07 16.39
C LYS A 219 -4.18 3.82 17.86
N GLU A 220 -5.41 3.43 18.18
CA GLU A 220 -5.81 3.07 19.54
C GLU A 220 -4.99 1.89 20.08
N GLU A 221 -4.80 0.83 19.27
CA GLU A 221 -3.97 -0.32 19.63
C GLU A 221 -2.50 0.09 19.85
N GLU A 222 -1.92 0.93 19.00
CA GLU A 222 -0.55 1.44 19.18
C GLU A 222 -0.39 2.23 20.49
N ILE A 223 -1.36 3.10 20.82
CA ILE A 223 -1.37 3.88 22.06
C ILE A 223 -1.45 2.94 23.28
N GLU A 224 -2.31 1.92 23.24
CA GLU A 224 -2.44 0.94 24.31
C GLU A 224 -1.13 0.15 24.50
N GLN A 225 -0.51 -0.31 23.41
CA GLN A 225 0.76 -1.03 23.46
C GLN A 225 1.92 -0.14 23.95
N ALA A 226 1.91 1.15 23.64
CA ALA A 226 2.89 2.12 24.16
C ALA A 226 2.70 2.36 25.67
N ALA A 227 1.45 2.46 26.14
CA ALA A 227 1.12 2.58 27.56
C ALA A 227 1.60 1.36 28.36
N LEU A 228 1.39 0.15 27.82
CA LEU A 228 1.84 -1.10 28.41
C LEU A 228 3.37 -1.21 28.49
N ARG A 229 4.09 -0.64 27.50
CA ARG A 229 5.56 -0.56 27.49
C ARG A 229 6.14 0.49 28.45
N GLY A 230 5.30 1.33 29.06
CA GLY A 230 5.73 2.34 30.04
C GLY A 230 6.38 3.58 29.42
N GLU A 231 6.21 3.80 28.11
CA GLU A 231 6.72 4.97 27.39
C GLU A 231 5.79 6.19 27.63
N THR A 232 5.94 6.85 28.79
CA THR A 232 4.97 7.87 29.27
C THR A 232 5.10 9.24 28.60
N THR A 233 6.08 9.44 27.72
CA THR A 233 6.37 10.76 27.11
C THR A 233 5.52 11.09 25.89
N LEU A 234 5.00 10.10 25.15
CA LEU A 234 4.08 10.31 24.01
C LEU A 234 2.62 10.52 24.45
N PHE A 235 2.28 10.04 25.65
CA PHE A 235 0.90 10.00 26.14
C PHE A 235 0.32 11.39 26.42
N ASN A 236 1.14 12.35 26.85
CA ASN A 236 0.65 13.66 27.31
C ASN A 236 0.47 14.68 26.17
N ASP A 237 1.27 14.57 25.10
CA ASP A 237 1.20 15.49 23.96
C ASP A 237 0.12 15.07 22.94
N GLN A 238 -0.13 13.77 22.75
CA GLN A 238 -1.13 13.28 21.77
C GLN A 238 -2.57 13.24 22.29
N VAL A 239 -2.79 12.98 23.58
CA VAL A 239 -4.13 13.04 24.19
C VAL A 239 -4.72 14.46 24.12
N ARG A 240 -3.87 15.48 24.20
CA ARG A 240 -4.28 16.89 24.10
C ARG A 240 -4.78 17.29 22.71
N VAL A 241 -4.37 16.59 21.66
CA VAL A 241 -4.81 16.85 20.27
C VAL A 241 -6.16 16.17 20.00
N MET A 242 -6.38 14.97 20.54
CA MET A 242 -7.66 14.26 20.39
C MET A 242 -8.82 14.89 21.15
N GLU A 243 -8.57 15.58 22.28
CA GLU A 243 -9.59 16.37 22.98
C GLU A 243 -10.08 17.58 22.18
N VAL A 244 -9.24 18.13 21.29
CA VAL A 244 -9.54 19.38 20.55
C VAL A 244 -10.39 19.13 19.30
N GLU A 245 -10.26 17.98 18.63
CA GLU A 245 -11.04 17.70 17.41
C GLU A 245 -12.45 17.12 17.68
N HIS A 246 -12.75 16.73 18.91
CA HIS A 246 -13.99 15.99 19.23
C HIS A 246 -15.08 16.81 19.93
N GLU A 247 -14.89 18.12 20.10
CA GLU A 247 -15.93 19.00 20.66
C GLU A 247 -17.10 19.28 19.68
N ASP A 248 -16.97 18.86 18.41
CA ASP A 248 -17.95 19.14 17.34
C ASP A 248 -18.85 17.96 16.91
N SER A 249 -18.77 16.77 17.53
CA SER A 249 -19.61 15.64 17.12
C SER A 249 -20.06 14.75 18.27
N MET A 250 -21.35 14.40 18.25
CA MET A 250 -22.10 13.63 19.25
C MET A 250 -21.62 12.16 19.35
N GLY A 251 -20.41 11.93 19.86
CA GLY A 251 -19.80 10.61 20.11
C GLY A 251 -19.61 10.24 21.60
N GLY A 252 -20.11 11.06 22.53
CA GLY A 252 -19.72 11.03 23.95
C GLY A 252 -19.97 9.74 24.75
N TYR A 253 -20.79 8.80 24.28
CA TYR A 253 -21.13 7.59 25.04
C TYR A 253 -20.10 6.46 24.92
N ILE A 254 -19.40 6.33 23.79
CA ILE A 254 -18.35 5.32 23.61
C ILE A 254 -17.06 5.77 24.33
N PHE A 255 -16.80 7.08 24.30
CA PHE A 255 -15.65 7.68 24.97
C PHE A 255 -15.72 7.57 26.50
N LEU A 256 -16.90 7.77 27.12
CA LEU A 256 -17.07 7.70 28.57
C LEU A 256 -16.83 6.28 29.13
N MET A 257 -17.19 5.24 28.36
CA MET A 257 -16.95 3.84 28.73
C MET A 257 -15.46 3.48 28.64
N GLY A 258 -14.77 3.91 27.58
CA GLY A 258 -13.34 3.70 27.41
C GLY A 258 -12.50 4.46 28.45
N PHE A 259 -12.84 5.71 28.73
CA PHE A 259 -12.16 6.55 29.71
C PHE A 259 -12.34 6.02 31.15
N CYS A 260 -13.53 5.52 31.50
CA CYS A 260 -13.76 4.86 32.78
C CYS A 260 -12.88 3.61 32.96
N LEU A 261 -12.67 2.82 31.91
CA LEU A 261 -11.80 1.64 31.97
C LEU A 261 -10.33 2.03 32.16
N ILE A 262 -9.86 3.07 31.45
CA ILE A 262 -8.49 3.58 31.56
C ILE A 262 -8.21 4.06 32.99
N VAL A 263 -9.12 4.83 33.59
CA VAL A 263 -9.00 5.28 34.99
C VAL A 263 -9.01 4.09 35.96
N LEU A 264 -9.83 3.06 35.71
CA LEU A 264 -9.90 1.87 36.56
C LEU A 264 -8.59 1.04 36.50
N VAL A 265 -7.98 0.91 35.32
CA VAL A 265 -6.72 0.19 35.12
C VAL A 265 -5.55 0.93 35.78
N ILE A 266 -5.51 2.27 35.69
CA ILE A 266 -4.52 3.10 36.38
C ILE A 266 -4.68 2.99 37.90
N MET A 267 -5.91 3.00 38.42
CA MET A 267 -6.19 2.86 39.86
C MET A 267 -5.88 1.47 40.41
N THR A 268 -6.04 0.41 39.62
CA THR A 268 -5.71 -0.97 40.01
C THR A 268 -4.20 -1.24 39.94
N SER A 269 -3.50 -0.65 38.97
CA SER A 269 -2.03 -0.70 38.85
C SER A 269 -1.30 0.04 39.97
N THR A 270 -1.79 1.23 40.37
CA THR A 270 -1.24 1.97 41.52
C THR A 270 -1.46 1.29 42.87
N LYS A 271 -2.56 0.53 43.03
CA LYS A 271 -2.78 -0.30 44.23
C LYS A 271 -1.83 -1.51 44.32
N ARG A 272 -1.46 -2.13 43.19
CA ARG A 272 -0.51 -3.27 43.18
C ARG A 272 0.93 -2.87 43.54
N LYS A 273 1.34 -1.61 43.35
CA LYS A 273 2.67 -1.12 43.77
C LYS A 273 2.76 -0.69 45.25
N ARG A 274 1.66 -0.73 46.02
CA ARG A 274 1.64 -0.39 47.46
C ARG A 274 1.57 -1.59 48.41
N VAL A 275 1.61 -2.82 47.90
CA VAL A 275 1.69 -4.03 48.73
C VAL A 275 3.00 -4.73 48.41
N ALA A 276 4.06 -4.25 49.07
CA ALA A 276 5.20 -5.06 49.46
C ALA A 276 4.85 -5.75 50.78
#